data_AF-A0A6G3ZBZ0-F1
#
_entry.id   AF-A0A6G3ZBZ0-F1
#
_cell.length_a   1.000
_cell.length_b   1.000
_cell.length_c   1.000
_cell.angle_alpha   90.00
_cell.angle_beta   90.00
_cell.angle_gamma   90.00
#
_symmetry.space_group_name_H-M   'P 1'
#
loop_
_entity.id
_entity.type
_entity.pdbx_description
1 polymer ?
#
loop_
_entity_poly.entity_id
_entity_poly.type
_entity_poly.pdbx_seq_one_letter_code
_entity_poly.pdbx_strand_id
1 'polypeptide(L)' 'SYALLEVSEYWIVDNRGLGGVDYIGTPKQPAVTVCHLDGNRYSRQQYWIDQTIQSTIFPDLQITLHDLIEAIVDT' A
#
# COMPACT_ATOMS: atom_id res chain seq x y z
N SER A 1 -8.66 -8.90 -12.61
CA SER A 1 -8.71 -8.33 -11.25
C SER A 1 -8.02 -9.31 -10.32
N TYR A 2 -7.18 -8.85 -9.40
CA TYR A 2 -6.59 -9.71 -8.37
C TYR A 2 -7.65 -10.44 -7.52
N ALA A 3 -8.89 -9.91 -7.45
CA ALA A 3 -10.00 -10.56 -6.75
C ALA A 3 -10.40 -11.91 -7.38
N LEU A 4 -10.29 -12.05 -8.71
CA LEU A 4 -10.59 -13.31 -9.39
C LEU A 4 -9.54 -14.40 -9.11
N LEU A 5 -8.36 -13.98 -8.64
CA LEU A 5 -7.27 -14.86 -8.21
C LEU A 5 -7.27 -15.05 -6.69
N GLU A 6 -8.29 -14.52 -5.98
CA GLU A 6 -8.44 -14.62 -4.52
C GLU A 6 -7.20 -14.14 -3.74
N VAL A 7 -6.50 -13.14 -4.27
CA VAL A 7 -5.37 -12.51 -3.56
C VAL A 7 -5.92 -11.79 -2.33
N SER A 8 -5.59 -12.27 -1.14
CA SER A 8 -6.12 -11.75 0.12
C SER A 8 -5.65 -10.33 0.43
N GLU A 9 -4.40 -10.01 0.08
CA GLU A 9 -3.81 -8.69 0.26
C GLU A 9 -2.83 -8.37 -0.87
N TYR A 10 -2.87 -7.14 -1.38
CA TYR A 10 -1.83 -6.62 -2.26
C TYR A 10 -1.61 -5.14 -2.00
N TRP A 11 -0.40 -4.66 -2.27
CA TRP A 11 -0.01 -3.28 -1.99
C TRP A 11 0.20 -2.51 -3.28
N ILE A 12 -0.22 -1.25 -3.29
CA ILE A 12 0.10 -0.27 -4.33
C ILE A 12 1.08 0.71 -3.69
N VAL A 13 2.30 0.77 -4.22
CA VAL A 13 3.35 1.67 -3.72
C VAL A 13 3.54 2.78 -4.75
N ASP A 14 3.30 4.03 -4.34
CA ASP A 14 3.53 5.22 -5.16
C ASP A 14 4.45 6.20 -4.42
N ASN A 15 5.74 6.19 -4.78
CA ASN A 15 6.72 7.09 -4.18
C ASN A 15 6.73 8.52 -4.77
N ARG A 16 5.96 8.79 -5.84
CA ARG A 16 5.93 10.10 -6.52
C ARG A 16 4.62 10.86 -6.29
N GLY A 17 3.61 10.21 -5.73
CA GLY A 17 2.28 10.79 -5.54
C GLY A 17 1.58 11.10 -6.86
N LEU A 18 1.77 10.28 -7.89
CA LEU A 18 1.20 10.51 -9.22
C LEU A 18 -0.11 9.76 -9.46
N GLY A 19 -0.40 8.74 -8.67
CA GLY A 19 -1.57 7.88 -8.73
C GLY A 19 -2.89 8.60 -8.56
N GLY A 20 -3.98 7.87 -8.81
CA GLY A 20 -5.34 8.39 -8.60
C GLY A 20 -5.61 8.66 -7.12
N VAL A 21 -6.38 9.71 -6.83
CA VAL A 21 -6.74 10.12 -5.45
C VAL A 21 -7.43 9.00 -4.66
N ASP A 22 -8.13 8.09 -5.32
CA ASP A 22 -8.76 6.92 -4.70
C ASP A 22 -7.76 5.93 -4.07
N TYR A 23 -6.49 6.02 -4.47
CA TYR A 23 -5.40 5.16 -4.01
C TYR A 23 -4.41 5.94 -3.12
N ILE A 24 -4.03 7.16 -3.50
CA ILE A 24 -3.00 7.92 -2.76
C ILE A 24 -3.54 9.01 -1.83
N GLY A 25 -4.87 9.23 -1.85
CA GLY A 25 -5.53 10.24 -1.04
C GLY A 25 -5.39 11.67 -1.59
N THR A 26 -5.82 12.63 -0.76
CA THR A 26 -5.68 14.07 -1.00
C THR A 26 -5.14 14.74 0.27
N PRO A 27 -4.13 15.64 0.19
CA PRO A 27 -3.41 16.04 -1.02
C PRO A 27 -2.62 14.89 -1.67
N LYS A 28 -2.34 14.99 -2.98
CA LYS A 28 -1.55 13.97 -3.69
C LYS A 28 -0.10 14.00 -3.19
N GLN A 29 0.31 12.93 -2.54
CA GLN A 29 1.66 12.76 -1.98
C GLN A 29 2.08 11.28 -2.04
N PRO A 30 3.36 10.95 -1.80
CA PRO A 30 3.81 9.57 -1.73
C PRO A 30 3.00 8.75 -0.73
N ALA A 31 2.53 7.59 -1.14
CA ALA A 31 1.66 6.74 -0.33
C ALA A 31 1.80 5.26 -0.69
N VAL A 32 1.48 4.43 0.30
CA VAL A 32 1.16 3.01 0.11
C VAL A 32 -0.32 2.80 0.33
N THR A 33 -0.98 2.11 -0.59
CA THR A 33 -2.33 1.59 -0.38
C THR A 33 -2.25 0.09 -0.15
N VAL A 34 -2.65 -0.37 1.03
CA VAL A 34 -2.87 -1.79 1.30
C VAL A 34 -4.31 -2.12 0.93
N CYS A 35 -4.49 -3.09 0.04
CA CYS A 35 -5.79 -3.55 -0.41
C CYS A 35 -6.08 -4.93 0.18
N HIS A 36 -7.15 -5.07 0.98
CA HIS A 36 -7.55 -6.36 1.55
C HIS A 36 -8.83 -6.85 0.88
N LEU A 37 -8.89 -8.15 0.56
CA LEU A 37 -10.06 -8.77 -0.03
C LEU A 37 -11.12 -9.04 1.04
N ASP A 38 -12.20 -8.27 1.01
CA ASP A 38 -13.38 -8.43 1.85
C ASP A 38 -14.52 -9.05 1.02
N GLY A 39 -14.61 -10.37 1.08
CA GLY A 39 -15.54 -11.15 0.25
C GLY A 39 -15.11 -11.11 -1.22
N ASN A 40 -15.80 -10.32 -2.05
CA ASN A 40 -15.51 -10.18 -3.48
C ASN A 40 -15.00 -8.79 -3.89
N ARG A 41 -14.70 -7.92 -2.92
CA ARG A 41 -14.25 -6.54 -3.15
C ARG A 41 -13.05 -6.22 -2.29
N TYR A 42 -12.22 -5.29 -2.77
CA TYR A 42 -11.11 -4.80 -1.96
C TYR A 42 -11.51 -3.59 -1.13
N SER A 43 -11.31 -3.66 0.18
CA SER A 43 -11.12 -2.46 1.00
C SER A 43 -9.71 -1.91 0.77
N ARG A 44 -9.52 -0.63 1.09
CA ARG A 44 -8.24 0.07 0.90
C ARG A 44 -7.90 0.85 2.15
N GLN A 45 -6.66 0.71 2.59
CA GLN A 45 -6.08 1.44 3.70
C GLN A 45 -4.85 2.19 3.19
N GLN A 46 -4.80 3.50 3.39
CA GLN A 46 -3.72 4.35 2.90
C GLN A 46 -2.73 4.68 4.02
N TYR A 47 -1.45 4.67 3.69
CA TYR A 47 -0.33 5.00 4.56
C TYR A 47 0.57 6.01 3.84
N TRP A 48 0.92 7.09 4.53
CA TRP A 48 1.87 8.10 4.06
C TRP A 48 3.29 7.79 4.55
N ILE A 49 4.25 8.66 4.21
CA ILE A 49 5.68 8.36 4.25
C ILE A 49 6.20 7.77 5.58
N ASP A 50 5.78 8.31 6.72
CA ASP A 50 6.25 7.92 8.06
C ASP A 50 5.28 6.99 8.81
N GLN A 51 4.22 6.54 8.16
CA GLN A 51 3.25 5.66 8.79
C GLN A 51 3.68 4.20 8.64
N THR A 52 3.70 3.47 9.76
CA THR A 52 3.91 2.02 9.74
C THR A 52 2.76 1.34 9.02
N ILE A 53 3.09 0.66 7.93
CA ILE A 53 2.14 -0.09 7.11
C ILE A 53 1.67 -1.29 7.92
N GLN A 54 0.35 -1.47 8.03
CA GLN A 54 -0.23 -2.66 8.68
C GLN A 54 -0.62 -3.68 7.62
N SER A 55 -0.10 -4.89 7.76
CA SER A 55 -0.47 -6.05 6.96
C SER A 55 -1.28 -7.01 7.82
N THR A 56 -2.36 -7.56 7.28
CA THR A 56 -3.07 -8.65 7.97
C THR A 56 -2.40 -10.01 7.72
N ILE A 57 -1.63 -10.13 6.63
CA ILE A 57 -0.85 -11.33 6.31
C ILE A 57 0.45 -11.38 7.13
N PHE A 58 1.09 -10.23 7.35
CA PHE A 58 2.35 -10.11 8.10
C PHE A 58 2.18 -9.15 9.29
N PRO A 59 1.49 -9.57 10.36
CA PRO A 59 1.13 -8.67 11.47
C PRO A 59 2.34 -8.12 12.25
N ASP A 60 3.46 -8.84 12.23
CA ASP A 60 4.70 -8.43 12.92
C ASP A 60 5.61 -7.57 12.03
N LEU A 61 5.24 -7.32 10.76
CA LEU A 61 6.04 -6.53 9.84
C LEU A 61 5.98 -5.05 10.24
N GLN A 62 7.15 -4.48 10.56
CA GLN A 62 7.30 -3.07 10.91
C GLN A 62 8.07 -2.37 9.79
N ILE A 63 7.34 -1.84 8.81
CA ILE A 63 7.92 -1.16 7.65
C ILE A 63 7.12 0.08 7.29
N THR A 64 7.81 1.11 6.82
CA THR A 64 7.26 2.37 6.31
C THR A 64 7.49 2.49 4.81
N LEU A 65 6.88 3.49 4.16
CA LEU A 65 7.19 3.80 2.77
C LEU A 65 8.65 4.27 2.61
N HIS A 66 9.21 4.95 3.62
CA HIS A 66 10.61 5.36 3.60
C HIS A 66 11.55 4.15 3.44
N ASP A 67 11.37 3.13 4.29
CA ASP A 67 12.18 1.90 4.25
C ASP A 67 12.06 1.18 2.90
N LEU A 68 10.86 1.17 2.30
CA LEU A 68 10.62 0.58 0.99
C LEU A 68 11.36 1.33 -0.13
N ILE A 69 11.44 2.66 -0.04
CA ILE A 69 12.12 3.49 -1.05
C ILE A 69 13.63 3.29 -0.95
N GLU A 70 14.20 3.32 0.27
CA GLU A 70 15.64 3.09 0.47
C GLU A 70 16.07 1.75 -0.14
N ALA A 71 15.29 0.69 0.08
CA ALA A 71 15.57 -0.64 -0.48
C ALA A 71 15.60 -0.69 -2.03
N ILE A 72 14.97 0.26 -2.72
CA ILE A 72 14.95 0.32 -4.20
C ILE A 72 16.16 1.12 -4.72
N VAL A 73 16.60 2.15 -3.99
CA VAL A 73 17.66 3.07 -4.43
C VAL A 73 19.06 2.44 -4.32
N ASP A 74 19.22 1.41 -3.49
CA ASP A 74 20.46 0.63 -3.36
C ASP A 74 20.65 -0.45 -4.46
N THR A 75 19.87 -0.42 -5.54
CA THR A 75 19.98 -1.32 -6.71
C THR A 75 20.43 -0.59 -7.97
#